data_AF-A0A7W6QAB1-F1
#
_entry.id   AF-A0A7W6QAB1-F1
#
_cell.length_a   1.000
_cell.length_b   1.000
_cell.length_c   1.000
_cell.angle_alpha   90.00
_cell.angle_beta   90.00
_cell.angle_gamma   90.00
#
_symmetry.space_group_name_H-M   'P 1'
#
loop_
_entity.id
_entity.type
_entity.pdbx_description
1 polymer ?
#
loop_
_entity_poly.entity_id
_entity_poly.type
_entity_poly.pdbx_seq_one_letter_code
_entity_poly.pdbx_strand_id
1 'polypeptide(L)'
;MGWRKAISLLFEWELQTKRKDRAMAKNTICLWYDKDAEDAARFYAATFPDSAVGAVTRAPGEYPAGKQGDVLVVEFTVAGIPCIGLNGGPAIKHSEAFSFQIATEDQEETDRYWNAIVGNGGQESECGWCKDKWGLSWQITPRVLSEALSAGGDQAKRAFDAMMTMRKIDVAAIEAARRG
;
A
#
# COMPACT_ATOMS: atom_id res chain seq x y z
N MET A 1 -10.76 46.90 -9.67
CA MET A 1 -10.25 45.73 -10.43
C MET A 1 -9.05 45.02 -9.79
N GLY A 2 -8.45 45.54 -8.70
CA GLY A 2 -7.19 45.01 -8.14
C GLY A 2 -7.30 43.85 -7.14
N TRP A 3 -8.37 43.77 -6.35
CA TRP A 3 -8.42 42.82 -5.23
C TRP A 3 -8.64 41.36 -5.66
N ARG A 4 -9.45 41.13 -6.69
CA ARG A 4 -9.66 39.78 -7.27
C ARG A 4 -8.40 39.22 -7.91
N LYS A 5 -7.57 40.07 -8.54
CA LYS A 5 -6.26 39.67 -9.09
C LYS A 5 -5.26 39.33 -7.98
N ALA A 6 -5.25 40.08 -6.88
CA ALA A 6 -4.38 39.80 -5.74
C ALA A 6 -4.72 38.45 -5.06
N ILE A 7 -6.01 38.12 -4.93
CA ILE A 7 -6.46 36.83 -4.39
C ILE A 7 -6.07 35.67 -5.32
N SER A 8 -6.23 35.83 -6.64
CA SER A 8 -5.80 34.82 -7.64
C SER A 8 -4.31 34.55 -7.55
N LEU A 9 -3.50 35.61 -7.45
CA LEU A 9 -2.03 35.50 -7.36
C LEU A 9 -1.57 34.89 -6.04
N LEU A 10 -2.24 35.17 -4.92
CA LEU A 10 -1.97 34.51 -3.63
C LEU A 10 -2.30 33.02 -3.70
N PHE A 11 -3.42 32.65 -4.33
CA PHE A 11 -3.83 31.26 -4.49
C PHE A 11 -2.90 30.49 -5.44
N GLU A 12 -2.50 31.10 -6.55
CA GLU A 12 -1.51 30.56 -7.49
C GLU A 12 -0.13 30.43 -6.83
N TRP A 13 0.27 31.40 -6.01
CA TRP A 13 1.52 31.37 -5.25
C TRP A 13 1.48 30.27 -4.18
N GLU A 14 0.39 30.11 -3.43
CA GLU A 14 0.19 29.00 -2.48
C GLU A 14 0.17 27.63 -3.17
N LEU A 15 -0.43 27.52 -4.36
CA LEU A 15 -0.41 26.30 -5.16
C LEU A 15 0.99 26.00 -5.71
N GLN A 16 1.74 27.04 -6.12
CA GLN A 16 3.12 26.91 -6.57
C GLN A 16 4.07 26.57 -5.42
N THR A 17 3.90 27.15 -4.23
CA THR A 17 4.70 26.81 -3.04
C THR A 17 4.35 25.42 -2.54
N LYS A 18 3.08 25.02 -2.47
CA LYS A 18 2.70 23.61 -2.18
C LYS A 18 3.24 22.61 -3.21
N ARG A 19 3.34 22.99 -4.49
CA ARG A 19 4.01 22.18 -5.53
C ARG A 19 5.53 22.14 -5.37
N LYS A 20 6.16 23.23 -4.91
CA LYS A 20 7.60 23.31 -4.66
C LYS A 20 8.03 22.60 -3.37
N ASP A 21 7.16 22.59 -2.36
CA ASP A 21 7.37 21.98 -1.04
C ASP A 21 6.85 20.55 -0.93
N ARG A 22 6.52 19.90 -2.06
CA ARG A 22 6.55 18.42 -2.11
C ARG A 22 8.02 18.01 -2.10
N ALA A 23 8.71 18.28 -0.98
CA ALA A 23 10.07 17.85 -0.76
C ALA A 23 10.11 16.35 -1.02
N MET A 24 10.90 15.94 -2.02
CA MET A 24 11.15 14.54 -2.31
C MET A 24 11.41 13.83 -0.99
N ALA A 25 10.58 12.85 -0.65
CA ALA A 25 10.71 12.14 0.61
C ALA A 25 12.13 11.60 0.70
N LYS A 26 12.79 11.84 1.84
CA LYS A 26 14.18 11.40 2.05
C LYS A 26 14.35 9.89 1.80
N ASN A 27 13.29 9.12 2.04
CA ASN A 27 13.19 7.71 1.69
C ASN A 27 11.89 7.48 0.91
N THR A 28 11.95 6.69 -0.15
CA THR A 28 10.80 6.33 -1.00
C THR A 28 10.88 4.86 -1.34
N ILE A 29 9.79 4.11 -1.16
CA ILE A 29 9.75 2.68 -1.48
C ILE A 29 9.61 2.53 -3.00
N CYS A 30 10.58 1.87 -3.63
CA CYS A 30 10.51 1.57 -5.06
C CYS A 30 10.01 0.14 -5.27
N LEU A 31 8.87 0.01 -5.96
CA LEU A 31 8.26 -1.26 -6.30
C LEU A 31 8.38 -1.51 -7.80
N TRP A 32 8.89 -2.69 -8.15
CA TRP A 32 9.08 -3.09 -9.54
C TRP A 32 7.81 -3.67 -10.13
N TYR A 33 7.43 -3.22 -11.32
CA TYR A 33 6.31 -3.77 -12.07
C TYR A 33 6.80 -4.28 -13.42
N ASP A 34 6.20 -5.36 -13.91
CA ASP A 34 6.35 -5.76 -15.30
C ASP A 34 5.87 -4.63 -16.21
N LYS A 35 4.62 -4.24 -15.98
CA LYS A 35 3.90 -3.11 -16.51
C LYS A 35 2.79 -2.73 -15.51
N ASP A 36 2.01 -1.71 -15.82
CA ASP A 36 0.79 -1.36 -15.08
C ASP A 36 1.03 -0.75 -13.67
N ALA A 37 2.19 -0.16 -13.42
CA ALA A 37 2.46 0.58 -12.18
C ALA A 37 1.40 1.67 -11.89
N GLU A 38 0.81 2.28 -12.93
CA GLU A 38 -0.24 3.29 -12.78
C GLU A 38 -1.55 2.68 -12.29
N ASP A 39 -1.93 1.52 -12.82
CA ASP A 39 -3.13 0.80 -12.36
C ASP A 39 -2.97 0.33 -10.92
N ALA A 40 -1.75 -0.06 -10.53
CA ALA A 40 -1.40 -0.40 -9.15
C ALA A 40 -1.61 0.77 -8.21
N ALA A 41 -0.98 1.90 -8.52
CA ALA A 41 -1.13 3.14 -7.76
C ALA A 41 -2.61 3.55 -7.60
N ARG A 42 -3.40 3.47 -8.69
CA ARG A 42 -4.83 3.82 -8.68
C ARG A 42 -5.64 2.87 -7.80
N PHE A 43 -5.36 1.57 -7.86
CA PHE A 43 -6.01 0.58 -7.01
C PHE A 43 -5.71 0.84 -5.53
N TYR A 44 -4.45 1.06 -5.16
CA TYR A 44 -4.09 1.33 -3.76
C TYR A 44 -4.73 2.62 -3.25
N ALA A 45 -4.72 3.69 -4.05
CA ALA A 45 -5.34 4.96 -3.72
C ALA A 45 -6.87 4.86 -3.51
N ALA A 46 -7.54 3.96 -4.24
CA ALA A 46 -8.97 3.71 -4.05
C ALA A 46 -9.27 2.75 -2.89
N THR A 47 -8.31 1.92 -2.49
CA THR A 47 -8.50 0.85 -1.50
C THR A 47 -8.19 1.29 -0.08
N PHE A 48 -7.07 2.00 0.10
CA PHE A 48 -6.55 2.35 1.42
C PHE A 48 -6.74 3.83 1.72
N PRO A 49 -7.05 4.21 2.98
CA PRO A 49 -7.03 5.61 3.38
C PRO A 49 -5.62 6.20 3.26
N ASP A 50 -5.53 7.52 3.24
CA ASP A 50 -4.26 8.28 3.14
C ASP A 50 -3.36 7.82 1.98
N SER A 51 -4.00 7.46 0.87
CA SER A 51 -3.36 6.92 -0.32
C SER A 51 -3.77 7.74 -1.54
N ALA A 52 -2.82 8.07 -2.41
CA ALA A 52 -3.07 8.91 -3.57
C ALA A 52 -2.09 8.62 -4.70
N VAL A 53 -2.55 8.78 -5.94
CA VAL A 53 -1.67 8.78 -7.12
C VAL A 53 -1.00 10.15 -7.25
N GLY A 54 0.30 10.15 -7.50
CA GLY A 54 1.14 11.32 -7.73
C GLY A 54 1.48 11.54 -9.20
N ALA A 55 2.70 12.05 -9.46
CA ALA A 55 3.16 12.31 -10.80
C ALA A 55 3.40 11.01 -11.60
N VAL A 56 3.10 11.07 -12.90
CA VAL A 56 3.40 10.01 -13.86
C VAL A 56 4.50 10.50 -14.79
N THR A 57 5.67 9.87 -14.71
CA THR A 57 6.83 10.18 -15.54
C THR A 57 6.88 9.21 -16.71
N ARG A 58 6.95 9.76 -17.93
CA ARG A 58 7.07 8.98 -19.18
C ARG A 58 8.53 8.81 -19.57
N ALA A 59 8.85 7.70 -20.23
CA ALA A 59 10.19 7.39 -20.68
C ALA A 59 10.68 8.44 -21.69
N PRO A 60 11.87 9.06 -21.49
CA PRO A 60 12.42 10.05 -22.40
C PRO A 60 13.03 9.44 -23.67
N GLY A 61 13.19 8.11 -23.72
CA GLY A 61 13.76 7.34 -24.82
C GLY A 61 13.38 5.87 -24.71
N GLU A 62 13.93 5.02 -25.59
CA GLU A 62 13.77 3.57 -25.50
C GLU A 62 14.53 2.98 -24.30
N TYR A 63 14.04 1.87 -23.76
CA TYR A 63 14.64 1.15 -22.64
C TYR A 63 14.34 -0.36 -22.76
N PRO A 64 15.02 -1.24 -22.00
CA PRO A 64 14.91 -2.70 -22.20
C PRO A 64 13.49 -3.28 -22.15
N ALA A 65 12.55 -2.59 -21.50
CA ALA A 65 11.17 -3.04 -21.31
C ALA A 65 10.11 -2.11 -21.92
N GLY A 66 10.49 -1.13 -22.75
CA GLY A 66 9.53 -0.23 -23.40
C GLY A 66 10.16 0.85 -24.27
N LYS A 67 9.34 1.80 -24.72
CA LYS A 67 9.74 2.83 -25.68
C LYS A 67 9.50 4.24 -25.14
N GLN A 68 10.02 5.23 -25.85
CA GLN A 68 9.78 6.64 -25.56
C GLN A 68 8.27 6.93 -25.44
N GLY A 69 7.89 7.66 -24.40
CA GLY A 69 6.51 8.06 -24.14
C GLY A 69 5.68 7.06 -23.32
N ASP A 70 6.16 5.82 -23.12
CA ASP A 70 5.51 4.87 -22.21
C ASP A 70 5.60 5.37 -20.77
N VAL A 71 4.68 4.93 -19.90
CA VAL A 71 4.75 5.23 -18.47
C VAL A 71 5.93 4.47 -17.88
N LEU A 72 6.89 5.20 -17.29
CA LEU A 72 8.11 4.64 -16.72
C LEU A 72 8.03 4.58 -15.19
N VAL A 73 7.73 5.72 -14.55
CA VAL A 73 7.65 5.84 -13.10
C VAL A 73 6.32 6.48 -12.70
N VAL A 74 5.67 5.91 -11.70
CA VAL A 74 4.46 6.47 -11.09
C VAL A 74 4.73 6.72 -9.61
N GLU A 75 4.61 7.96 -9.16
CA GLU A 75 4.60 8.28 -7.74
C GLU A 75 3.23 7.93 -7.13
N PHE A 76 3.20 7.43 -5.91
CA PHE A 76 1.97 7.26 -5.15
C PHE A 76 2.24 7.18 -3.65
N THR A 77 1.19 7.26 -2.84
CA THR A 77 1.24 6.96 -1.41
C THR A 77 0.34 5.77 -1.09
N VAL A 78 0.76 4.97 -0.10
CA VAL A 78 -0.06 3.89 0.49
C VAL A 78 -0.06 4.10 2.00
N ALA A 79 -1.21 4.42 2.58
CA ALA A 79 -1.38 4.69 4.01
C ALA A 79 -0.29 5.63 4.56
N GLY A 80 -0.08 6.75 3.87
CA GLY A 80 0.94 7.77 4.21
C GLY A 80 2.38 7.45 3.79
N ILE A 81 2.66 6.23 3.30
CA ILE A 81 4.01 5.83 2.88
C ILE A 81 4.29 6.27 1.44
N PRO A 82 5.36 7.05 1.17
CA PRO A 82 5.73 7.46 -0.17
C PRO A 82 6.34 6.30 -0.96
N CYS A 83 5.80 6.07 -2.15
CA CYS A 83 6.18 4.99 -3.05
C CYS A 83 6.41 5.50 -4.47
N ILE A 84 7.20 4.75 -5.23
CA ILE A 84 7.21 4.80 -6.69
C ILE A 84 7.00 3.40 -7.26
N GLY A 85 6.29 3.32 -8.38
CA GLY A 85 6.16 2.13 -9.21
C GLY A 85 6.98 2.30 -10.47
N LEU A 86 7.91 1.39 -10.71
CA LEU A 86 8.79 1.38 -11.88
C LEU A 86 8.36 0.27 -12.85
N ASN A 87 7.93 0.65 -14.05
CA ASN A 87 7.67 -0.32 -15.13
C ASN A 87 9.00 -0.76 -15.75
N GLY A 88 9.52 -1.90 -15.30
CA GLY A 88 10.82 -2.43 -15.69
C GLY A 88 10.79 -3.76 -16.45
N GLY A 89 9.60 -4.31 -16.72
CA GLY A 89 9.45 -5.57 -17.42
C GLY A 89 9.51 -6.80 -16.50
N PRO A 90 9.35 -8.02 -17.05
CA PRO A 90 8.95 -9.19 -16.28
C PRO A 90 10.10 -9.86 -15.50
N ALA A 91 11.33 -9.33 -15.61
CA ALA A 91 12.56 -9.96 -15.15
C ALA A 91 12.66 -10.07 -13.61
N ILE A 92 12.05 -9.15 -12.87
CA ILE A 92 12.07 -9.15 -11.41
C ILE A 92 10.67 -9.54 -10.91
N LYS A 93 10.63 -10.50 -9.98
CA LYS A 93 9.41 -10.98 -9.34
C LYS A 93 9.43 -10.62 -7.86
N HIS A 94 8.29 -10.20 -7.35
CA HIS A 94 8.10 -10.03 -5.92
C HIS A 94 8.10 -11.37 -5.19
N SER A 95 8.45 -11.30 -3.92
CA SER A 95 8.34 -12.39 -2.96
C SER A 95 7.95 -11.81 -1.60
N GLU A 96 7.72 -12.70 -0.63
CA GLU A 96 7.40 -12.40 0.75
C GLU A 96 8.54 -11.68 1.49
N ALA A 97 9.73 -11.58 0.88
CA ALA A 97 10.87 -10.84 1.42
C ALA A 97 10.56 -9.34 1.63
N PHE A 98 9.60 -8.79 0.88
CA PHE A 98 9.01 -7.49 1.15
C PHE A 98 7.50 -7.63 1.27
N SER A 99 6.90 -6.99 2.27
CA SER A 99 5.45 -6.84 2.38
C SER A 99 5.06 -5.52 3.02
N PHE A 100 3.86 -5.04 2.69
CA PHE A 100 3.19 -4.02 3.49
C PHE A 100 2.35 -4.70 4.56
N GLN A 101 2.50 -4.28 5.82
CA GLN A 101 1.58 -4.67 6.89
C GLN A 101 0.61 -3.53 7.16
N ILE A 102 -0.68 -3.77 6.91
CA ILE A 102 -1.78 -2.84 7.17
C ILE A 102 -2.43 -3.24 8.48
N ALA A 103 -2.31 -2.36 9.48
CA ALA A 103 -3.02 -2.51 10.74
C ALA A 103 -4.52 -2.21 10.52
N THR A 104 -5.38 -3.08 11.04
CA THR A 104 -6.84 -2.89 11.00
C THR A 104 -7.42 -2.82 12.41
N GLU A 105 -8.49 -2.06 12.57
CA GLU A 105 -9.11 -1.81 13.87
C GLU A 105 -10.18 -2.87 14.21
N ASP A 106 -10.92 -3.36 13.21
CA ASP A 106 -12.01 -4.32 13.40
C ASP A 106 -12.12 -5.34 12.25
N GLN A 107 -13.11 -6.25 12.35
CA GLN A 107 -13.33 -7.29 11.35
C GLN A 107 -13.81 -6.72 10.01
N GLU A 108 -14.63 -5.65 10.02
CA GLU A 108 -15.16 -5.06 8.79
C GLU A 108 -14.02 -4.49 7.95
N GLU A 109 -13.09 -3.77 8.58
CA GLU A 109 -11.91 -3.23 7.92
C GLU A 109 -10.97 -4.34 7.43
N THR A 110 -10.76 -5.36 8.27
CA THR A 110 -9.96 -6.56 7.91
C THR A 110 -10.52 -7.25 6.67
N ASP A 111 -11.83 -7.47 6.66
CA ASP A 111 -12.54 -8.09 5.54
C ASP A 111 -12.47 -7.21 4.29
N ARG A 112 -12.71 -5.91 4.43
CA ARG A 112 -12.67 -4.97 3.31
C ARG A 112 -11.32 -5.00 2.59
N TYR A 113 -10.22 -4.87 3.32
CA TYR A 113 -8.89 -4.82 2.68
C TYR A 113 -8.44 -6.18 2.16
N TRP A 114 -8.68 -7.26 2.92
CA TRP A 114 -8.39 -8.61 2.45
C TRP A 114 -9.13 -8.92 1.14
N ASN A 115 -10.45 -8.68 1.14
CA ASN A 115 -11.29 -8.98 -0.01
C ASN A 115 -10.97 -8.08 -1.19
N ALA A 116 -10.57 -6.82 -0.97
CA ALA A 116 -10.14 -5.93 -2.05
C ALA A 116 -8.87 -6.47 -2.74
N ILE A 117 -7.86 -6.88 -1.97
CA ILE A 117 -6.59 -7.39 -2.51
C ILE A 117 -6.81 -8.73 -3.23
N VAL A 118 -7.43 -9.69 -2.54
CA VAL A 118 -7.63 -11.05 -3.08
C VAL A 118 -8.64 -11.03 -4.23
N GLY A 119 -9.74 -10.27 -4.08
CA GLY A 119 -10.81 -10.19 -5.07
C GLY A 119 -10.43 -9.48 -6.38
N ASN A 120 -9.36 -8.68 -6.38
CA ASN A 120 -8.85 -8.01 -7.58
C ASN A 120 -7.86 -8.88 -8.38
N GLY A 121 -7.96 -10.21 -8.29
CA GLY A 121 -7.02 -11.14 -8.94
C GLY A 121 -5.78 -11.44 -8.09
N GLY A 122 -5.85 -11.19 -6.78
CA GLY A 122 -4.83 -11.57 -5.82
C GLY A 122 -4.91 -13.03 -5.39
N GLN A 123 -4.16 -13.38 -4.35
CA GLN A 123 -4.06 -14.74 -3.81
C GLN A 123 -4.03 -14.71 -2.29
N GLU A 124 -4.77 -15.62 -1.67
CA GLU A 124 -4.69 -15.83 -0.22
C GLU A 124 -3.38 -16.52 0.18
N SER A 125 -2.90 -16.20 1.38
CA SER A 125 -1.84 -16.92 2.07
C SER A 125 -2.22 -17.08 3.55
N GLU A 126 -1.30 -17.59 4.35
CA GLU A 126 -1.53 -17.94 5.76
C GLU A 126 -1.27 -16.75 6.69
N CYS A 127 -1.86 -16.76 7.89
CA CYS A 127 -1.58 -15.84 8.99
C CYS A 127 -1.77 -14.34 8.68
N GLY A 128 -2.79 -14.00 7.89
CA GLY A 128 -3.07 -12.62 7.46
C GLY A 128 -2.27 -12.18 6.24
N TRP A 129 -1.43 -13.05 5.66
CA TRP A 129 -0.73 -12.77 4.43
C TRP A 129 -1.62 -12.97 3.20
N CYS A 130 -1.44 -12.12 2.19
CA CYS A 130 -2.01 -12.28 0.87
C CYS A 130 -1.09 -11.62 -0.18
N LYS A 131 -1.36 -11.87 -1.47
CA LYS A 131 -0.71 -11.19 -2.59
C LYS A 131 -1.73 -10.47 -3.43
N ASP A 132 -1.38 -9.31 -3.96
CA ASP A 132 -2.21 -8.63 -4.96
C ASP A 132 -1.98 -9.19 -6.37
N LYS A 133 -2.69 -8.63 -7.36
CA LYS A 133 -2.60 -9.07 -8.76
C LYS A 133 -1.25 -8.83 -9.43
N TRP A 134 -0.39 -7.99 -8.84
CA TRP A 134 0.97 -7.75 -9.32
C TRP A 134 2.01 -8.60 -8.56
N GLY A 135 1.57 -9.39 -7.58
CA GLY A 135 2.38 -10.31 -6.80
C GLY A 135 3.06 -9.68 -5.59
N LEU A 136 2.76 -8.43 -5.24
CA LEU A 136 3.26 -7.81 -4.01
C LEU A 136 2.59 -8.46 -2.81
N SER A 137 3.38 -8.69 -1.75
CA SER A 137 2.88 -9.29 -0.52
C SER A 137 2.30 -8.24 0.42
N TRP A 138 1.17 -8.58 1.03
CA TRP A 138 0.45 -7.77 2.00
C TRP A 138 0.14 -8.60 3.24
N GLN A 139 0.16 -7.97 4.40
CA GLN A 139 -0.30 -8.52 5.67
C GLN A 139 -1.45 -7.66 6.18
N ILE A 140 -2.67 -8.18 6.19
CA ILE A 140 -3.83 -7.49 6.76
C ILE A 140 -3.98 -7.98 8.19
N THR A 141 -3.52 -7.16 9.13
CA THR A 141 -3.24 -7.61 10.49
C THR A 141 -4.01 -6.76 11.49
N PRO A 142 -5.05 -7.32 12.15
CA PRO A 142 -5.76 -6.61 13.21
C PRO A 142 -4.84 -6.21 14.35
N ARG A 143 -5.01 -5.00 14.90
CA ARG A 143 -4.19 -4.53 16.04
C ARG A 143 -4.23 -5.50 17.21
N VAL A 144 -5.40 -6.08 17.47
CA VAL A 144 -5.59 -7.06 18.54
C VAL A 144 -4.64 -8.26 18.44
N LEU A 145 -4.25 -8.67 17.22
CA LEU A 145 -3.27 -9.73 17.01
C LEU A 145 -1.85 -9.23 17.30
N SER A 146 -1.46 -8.09 16.72
CA SER A 146 -0.11 -7.53 16.92
C SER A 146 0.18 -7.19 18.39
N GLU A 147 -0.80 -6.64 19.10
CA GLU A 147 -0.70 -6.32 20.52
C GLU A 147 -0.57 -7.58 21.38
N ALA A 148 -1.32 -8.63 21.07
CA ALA A 148 -1.22 -9.90 21.79
C ALA A 148 0.17 -10.50 21.66
N LEU A 149 0.70 -10.58 20.44
CA LEU A 149 2.03 -11.12 20.17
C LEU A 149 3.12 -10.29 20.84
N SER A 150 2.98 -8.96 20.82
CA SER A 150 3.95 -8.04 21.43
C SER A 150 3.93 -8.06 22.96
N ALA A 151 2.77 -8.30 23.58
CA ALA A 151 2.64 -8.41 25.03
C ALA A 151 3.34 -9.66 25.61
N GLY A 152 3.48 -10.72 24.82
CA GLY A 152 4.12 -11.96 25.23
C GLY A 152 3.31 -12.80 26.22
N GLY A 153 3.94 -13.83 26.78
CA GLY A 153 3.34 -14.75 27.76
C GLY A 153 2.25 -15.66 27.19
N ASP A 154 1.41 -16.20 28.07
CA ASP A 154 0.43 -17.23 27.71
C ASP A 154 -0.66 -16.71 26.77
N GLN A 155 -1.06 -15.44 26.91
CA GLN A 155 -2.02 -14.81 25.99
C GLN A 155 -1.46 -14.71 24.56
N ALA A 156 -0.19 -14.33 24.42
CA ALA A 156 0.49 -14.28 23.13
C ALA A 156 0.58 -15.66 22.49
N LYS A 157 0.92 -16.70 23.28
CA LYS A 157 0.98 -18.08 22.79
C LYS A 157 -0.38 -18.55 22.25
N ARG A 158 -1.48 -18.33 22.98
CA ARG A 158 -2.82 -18.73 22.51
C ARG A 158 -3.24 -17.98 21.26
N ALA A 159 -2.99 -16.66 21.20
CA ALA A 159 -3.26 -15.85 20.01
C ALA A 159 -2.43 -16.32 18.80
N PHE A 160 -1.15 -16.62 19.01
CA PHE A 160 -0.26 -17.17 17.99
C PHE A 160 -0.75 -18.52 17.47
N ASP A 161 -1.05 -19.47 18.37
CA ASP A 161 -1.53 -20.80 17.99
C ASP A 161 -2.85 -20.70 17.19
N ALA A 162 -3.76 -19.80 17.57
CA ALA A 162 -4.99 -19.54 16.82
C ALA A 162 -4.70 -18.96 15.43
N MET A 163 -3.85 -17.93 15.34
CA MET A 163 -3.45 -17.30 14.07
C MET A 163 -2.84 -18.31 13.08
N MET A 164 -2.04 -19.26 13.56
CA MET A 164 -1.38 -20.27 12.71
C MET A 164 -2.36 -21.19 11.96
N THR A 165 -3.64 -21.19 12.33
CA THR A 165 -4.70 -21.94 11.66
C THR A 165 -5.49 -21.12 10.63
N MET A 166 -5.20 -19.83 10.52
CA MET A 166 -5.99 -18.87 9.76
C MET A 166 -5.28 -18.45 8.48
N ARG A 167 -6.08 -18.15 7.46
CA ARG A 167 -5.65 -17.35 6.30
C ARG A 167 -5.96 -15.90 6.54
N LYS A 168 -7.19 -15.47 6.28
CA LYS A 168 -7.71 -14.20 6.78
C LYS A 168 -7.90 -14.28 8.29
N ILE A 169 -7.47 -13.24 9.01
CA ILE A 169 -7.60 -13.20 10.47
C ILE A 169 -9.06 -12.98 10.88
N ASP A 170 -9.53 -13.83 11.79
CA ASP A 170 -10.78 -13.63 12.54
C ASP A 170 -10.46 -12.92 13.85
N VAL A 171 -10.87 -11.65 13.95
CA VAL A 171 -10.64 -10.77 15.10
C VAL A 171 -11.25 -11.36 16.38
N ALA A 172 -12.47 -11.89 16.30
CA ALA A 172 -13.19 -12.42 17.46
C ALA A 172 -12.56 -13.71 17.98
N ALA A 173 -12.09 -14.58 17.08
CA ALA A 173 -11.38 -15.80 17.43
C ALA A 173 -10.02 -15.50 18.09
N ILE A 174 -9.28 -14.50 17.59
CA ILE A 174 -8.03 -14.06 18.22
C ILE A 174 -8.31 -13.50 19.62
N GLU A 175 -9.34 -12.66 19.77
CA GLU A 175 -9.75 -12.17 21.08
C GLU A 175 -10.16 -13.28 22.05
N ALA A 176 -10.92 -14.27 21.57
CA ALA A 176 -11.32 -15.42 22.39
C ALA A 176 -10.08 -16.20 22.85
N ALA A 177 -9.15 -16.49 21.93
CA ALA A 177 -7.89 -17.15 22.26
C ALA A 177 -7.07 -16.36 23.30
N ARG A 178 -7.01 -15.03 23.19
CA ARG A 178 -6.35 -14.17 24.19
C ARG A 178 -6.97 -14.33 25.58
N ARG A 179 -8.30 -14.38 25.69
CA ARG A 179 -9.01 -14.50 26.98
C ARG A 179 -8.81 -15.87 27.65
N GLY A 180 -8.62 -16.93 26.87
CA GLY A 180 -8.42 -18.30 27.37
C GLY A 180 -9.72 -19.08 27.46
#